data_AF-A0A960JBL3-F1
#
_entry.id   AF-A0A960JBL3-F1
#
_cell.length_a   1.000
_cell.length_b   1.000
_cell.length_c   1.000
_cell.angle_alpha   90.00
_cell.angle_beta   90.00
_cell.angle_gamma   90.00
#
_symmetry.space_group_name_H-M   'P 1'
#
loop_
_entity.id
_entity.type
_entity.pdbx_description
1 polymer ?
#
loop_
_entity_poly.entity_id
_entity_poly.type
_entity_poly.pdbx_seq_one_letter_code
_entity_poly.pdbx_strand_id
1 'polypeptide(L)'
;MTASIPDEKSAAVARALHECFDVSEWDDLEPLTRGESSALVYRAVVAGRPYLLRIIMREEDPTRHFRCMEAAAEAGIAPRVL
;
A
#
# COMPACT_ATOMS: atom_id res chain seq x y z
N MET A 1 -12.30 15.20 -1.53
CA MET A 1 -10.90 15.62 -1.77
C MET A 1 -10.20 14.39 -2.31
N THR A 2 -9.80 14.38 -3.57
CA THR A 2 -9.07 13.25 -4.18
C THR A 2 -7.72 13.11 -3.47
N ALA A 3 -7.44 11.95 -2.87
CA ALA A 3 -6.16 11.74 -2.20
C ALA A 3 -5.03 11.76 -3.24
N SER A 4 -3.96 12.53 -3.00
CA SER A 4 -2.77 12.48 -3.85
C SER A 4 -1.73 11.56 -3.22
N ILE A 5 -1.13 10.72 -4.05
CA ILE A 5 0.12 10.02 -3.73
C ILE A 5 1.27 11.03 -3.81
N PRO A 6 2.27 11.00 -2.89
CA PRO A 6 3.45 11.86 -3.01
C PRO A 6 4.25 11.56 -4.29
N ASP A 7 4.71 12.60 -4.98
CA ASP A 7 5.42 12.48 -6.27
C ASP A 7 6.64 11.55 -6.21
N GLU A 8 7.40 11.60 -5.11
CA GLU A 8 8.56 10.73 -4.88
C GLU A 8 8.22 9.23 -4.79
N LYS A 9 6.95 8.88 -4.57
CA LYS A 9 6.47 7.49 -4.50
C LYS A 9 5.61 7.09 -5.69
N SER A 10 5.15 8.03 -6.52
CA SER A 10 4.23 7.78 -7.64
C SER A 10 4.72 6.68 -8.59
N ALA A 11 6.02 6.66 -8.94
CA ALA A 11 6.57 5.64 -9.83
C ALA A 11 6.57 4.22 -9.20
N ALA A 12 6.92 4.12 -7.91
CA ALA A 12 6.91 2.84 -7.21
C ALA A 12 5.48 2.32 -7.03
N VAL A 13 4.55 3.22 -6.74
CA VAL A 13 3.12 2.92 -6.58
C VAL A 13 2.50 2.46 -7.92
N ALA A 14 2.81 3.13 -9.03
CA ALA A 14 2.37 2.69 -10.36
C ALA A 14 2.93 1.32 -10.74
N ARG A 15 4.21 1.07 -10.44
CA ARG A 15 4.83 -0.25 -10.66
C ARG A 15 4.15 -1.34 -9.85
N ALA A 16 3.90 -1.12 -8.55
CA ALA A 16 3.23 -2.08 -7.69
C ALA A 16 1.81 -2.41 -8.20
N LEU A 17 1.08 -1.40 -8.68
CA LEU A 17 -0.25 -1.58 -9.24
C LEU A 17 -0.23 -2.47 -10.49
N HIS A 18 0.73 -2.26 -11.39
CA HIS A 18 0.91 -3.10 -12.57
C HIS A 18 1.35 -4.52 -12.20
N GLU A 19 2.34 -4.68 -11.33
CA GLU A 19 2.84 -6.01 -10.93
C GLU A 19 1.80 -6.84 -10.15
N CYS A 20 0.98 -6.20 -9.31
CA CYS A 20 -0.01 -6.91 -8.47
C CYS A 20 -1.33 -7.19 -9.20
N PHE A 21 -1.74 -6.32 -10.12
CA PHE A 21 -3.09 -6.32 -10.68
C PHE A 21 -3.16 -6.19 -12.20
N ASP A 22 -2.03 -5.97 -12.89
CA ASP A 22 -1.94 -5.72 -14.34
C ASP A 22 -2.77 -4.50 -14.79
N VAL A 23 -2.86 -3.47 -13.94
CA VAL A 23 -3.54 -2.20 -14.24
C VAL A 23 -2.66 -0.99 -13.96
N SER A 24 -3.02 0.15 -14.54
CA SER A 24 -2.30 1.43 -14.36
C SER A 24 -3.05 2.43 -13.48
N GLU A 25 -4.32 2.17 -13.13
CA GLU A 25 -5.19 3.08 -12.38
C GLU A 25 -6.07 2.35 -11.36
N TRP A 26 -6.52 3.08 -10.34
CA TRP A 26 -7.50 2.66 -9.32
C TRP A 26 -8.89 3.17 -9.70
N ASP A 27 -9.92 2.46 -9.27
CA ASP A 27 -11.30 2.94 -9.36
C ASP A 27 -11.57 4.04 -8.33
N ASP A 28 -10.95 3.94 -7.15
CA ASP A 28 -11.10 4.88 -6.04
C ASP A 28 -9.85 4.85 -5.13
N LEU A 29 -9.51 5.99 -4.54
CA LEU A 29 -8.36 6.14 -3.65
C LEU A 29 -8.65 7.18 -2.58
N GLU A 30 -8.75 6.72 -1.33
CA GLU A 30 -9.10 7.54 -0.17
C GLU A 30 -8.01 7.46 0.90
N PRO A 31 -7.55 8.58 1.47
CA PRO A 31 -6.55 8.55 2.53
C PRO A 31 -7.22 8.10 3.84
N LEU A 32 -6.61 7.15 4.53
CA LEU A 32 -7.03 6.74 5.86
C LEU A 32 -6.32 7.63 6.89
N THR A 33 -7.02 8.67 7.34
CA THR A 33 -6.49 9.72 8.23
C THR A 33 -6.37 9.31 9.71
N ARG A 34 -6.44 8.01 10.03
CA ARG A 34 -6.30 7.51 11.41
C ARG A 34 -5.08 6.60 11.53
N GLY A 35 -4.02 7.12 12.13
CA GLY A 35 -2.87 6.33 12.57
C GLY A 35 -1.75 7.20 13.13
N GLU A 36 -1.10 6.75 14.21
CA GLU A 36 0.12 7.33 14.78
C GLU A 36 1.39 6.97 13.98
N SER A 37 1.22 6.28 12.84
CA SER A 37 2.30 5.78 12.01
C SER A 37 2.76 6.85 11.03
N SER A 38 4.08 6.99 10.85
CA SER A 38 4.69 7.87 9.83
C SER A 38 4.42 7.43 8.38
N ALA A 39 3.93 6.21 8.18
CA ALA A 39 3.49 5.70 6.89
C ALA A 39 2.13 6.29 6.47
N LEU A 40 2.00 6.62 5.19
CA LEU A 40 0.73 7.02 4.60
C LEU A 40 -0.07 5.77 4.26
N VAL A 41 -1.34 5.73 4.62
CA VAL A 41 -2.23 4.60 4.35
C VAL A 41 -3.44 5.08 3.57
N TYR A 42 -3.78 4.37 2.52
CA TYR A 42 -4.93 4.64 1.67
C TYR A 42 -5.80 3.39 1.55
N ARG A 43 -7.10 3.59 1.47
CA ARG A 43 -8.03 2.61 0.92
C ARG A 43 -8.03 2.80 -0.59
N ALA A 44 -7.66 1.76 -1.32
CA ALA A 44 -7.64 1.75 -2.78
C ALA A 44 -8.67 0.74 -3.29
N VAL A 45 -9.47 1.10 -4.29
CA VAL A 45 -10.33 0.15 -4.99
C VAL A 45 -9.70 -0.17 -6.34
N VAL A 46 -9.46 -1.44 -6.61
CA VAL A 46 -8.87 -1.92 -7.87
C VAL A 46 -9.75 -3.03 -8.43
N ALA A 47 -10.26 -2.83 -9.65
CA ALA A 47 -11.21 -3.72 -10.31
C ALA A 47 -12.42 -4.08 -9.41
N GLY A 48 -12.97 -3.07 -8.73
CA GLY A 48 -14.13 -3.18 -7.83
C GLY A 48 -13.82 -3.82 -6.47
N ARG A 49 -12.56 -4.13 -6.16
CA ARG A 49 -12.16 -4.77 -4.88
C ARG A 49 -11.36 -3.80 -4.01
N PRO A 50 -11.69 -3.67 -2.72
CA PRO A 50 -10.94 -2.79 -1.81
C PRO A 50 -9.64 -3.45 -1.32
N TYR A 51 -8.58 -2.66 -1.27
CA TYR A 51 -7.25 -2.98 -0.76
C TYR A 51 -6.74 -1.84 0.13
N LEU A 52 -5.69 -2.14 0.91
CA LEU A 52 -4.93 -1.13 1.63
C LEU A 52 -3.61 -0.89 0.92
N LEU A 53 -3.37 0.35 0.51
CA LEU A 53 -2.07 0.81 0.05
C LEU A 53 -1.33 1.45 1.22
N ARG A 54 -0.23 0.85 1.65
CA ARG A 54 0.65 1.39 2.69
C ARG A 54 1.95 1.89 2.05
N ILE A 55 2.20 3.19 2.17
CA ILE A 55 3.41 3.84 1.68
C ILE A 55 4.30 4.18 2.86
N ILE A 56 5.44 3.48 2.92
CA ILE A 56 6.47 3.71 3.94
C ILE A 56 7.32 4.90 3.48
N MET A 57 7.17 6.04 4.18
CA MET A 57 7.92 7.26 3.91
C MET A 57 9.33 7.21 4.51
N ARG A 58 9.48 6.64 5.70
CA ARG A 58 10.75 6.47 6.42
C ARG A 58 10.75 5.14 7.15
N GLU A 59 11.72 4.29 6.84
CA GLU A 59 12.01 3.02 7.53
C GLU A 59 13.50 2.73 7.34
N GLU A 60 14.17 2.35 8.42
CA GLU A 60 15.63 2.12 8.40
C GLU A 60 15.98 0.81 7.70
N ASP A 61 15.09 -0.19 7.79
CA ASP A 61 15.25 -1.49 7.13
C ASP A 61 13.94 -1.93 6.45
N PRO A 62 13.64 -1.43 5.24
CA PRO A 62 12.41 -1.75 4.52
C PRO A 62 12.33 -3.23 4.13
N THR A 63 13.46 -3.91 3.94
CA THR A 63 13.50 -5.33 3.59
C THR A 63 13.03 -6.19 4.76
N ARG A 64 13.56 -5.91 5.96
CA ARG A 64 13.10 -6.59 7.18
C ARG A 64 11.64 -6.29 7.47
N HIS A 65 11.21 -5.04 7.31
CA HIS A 65 9.81 -4.67 7.51
C HIS A 65 8.87 -5.49 6.62
N PHE A 66 9.20 -5.59 5.32
CA PHE A 66 8.41 -6.36 4.36
C PHE A 66 8.37 -7.86 4.72
N ARG A 67 9.53 -8.47 5.03
CA ARG A 67 9.61 -9.88 5.45
C ARG A 67 8.79 -10.18 6.70
N CYS A 68 8.77 -9.27 7.67
CA CYS A 68 7.95 -9.44 8.86
C CYS A 68 6.45 -9.43 8.53
N MET A 69 6.01 -8.55 7.62
CA MET A 69 4.61 -8.52 7.18
C MET A 69 4.23 -9.79 6.41
N GLU A 70 5.09 -10.27 5.51
CA GLU A 70 4.88 -11.52 4.79
C GLU A 70 4.77 -12.72 5.74
N ALA A 71 5.73 -12.87 6.67
CA ALA A 71 5.71 -13.97 7.63
C ALA A 71 4.45 -13.96 8.52
N ALA A 72 3.99 -12.78 8.94
CA ALA A 72 2.76 -12.64 9.72
C ALA A 72 1.50 -12.97 8.89
N ALA A 73 1.51 -12.62 7.61
CA ALA A 73 0.43 -12.96 6.68
C ALA A 73 0.35 -14.47 6.41
N GLU A 74 1.49 -15.12 6.18
CA GLU A 74 1.58 -16.58 5.99
C GLU A 74 1.10 -17.35 7.22
N ALA A 75 1.38 -16.82 8.42
CA ALA A 75 0.91 -17.38 9.68
C ALA A 75 -0.59 -17.11 9.97
N GLY A 76 -1.28 -16.34 9.13
CA GLY A 76 -2.68 -15.94 9.33
C GLY A 76 -2.90 -14.95 10.48
N ILE A 77 -1.84 -14.27 10.94
CA ILE A 77 -1.87 -13.29 12.04
C ILE A 77 -2.17 -11.88 11.49
N ALA A 78 -1.71 -11.60 10.27
CA ALA A 78 -1.87 -10.31 9.59
C ALA A 78 -2.62 -10.46 8.25
N PRO A 79 -3.14 -9.37 7.68
CA PRO A 79 -3.68 -9.37 6.33
C PRO A 79 -2.66 -9.83 5.29
N ARG A 80 -3.15 -10.44 4.20
CA ARG A 80 -2.31 -10.84 3.07
C ARG A 80 -1.58 -9.64 2.45
N VAL A 81 -0.30 -9.84 2.14
CA VAL A 81 0.53 -8.94 1.33
C VAL A 81 0.46 -9.40 -0.13
N LEU A 82 0.36 -8.45 -1.06
CA LEU A 82 0.33 -8.69 -2.51
C LEU A 82 1.67 -8.33 -3.12
#